data_AF-A0A2E1WWW2-F1
#
_entry.id   AF-A0A2E1WWW2-F1
#
_cell.length_a   1.000
_cell.length_b   1.000
_cell.length_c   1.000
_cell.angle_alpha   90.00
_cell.angle_beta   90.00
_cell.angle_gamma   90.00
#
_symmetry.space_group_name_H-M   'P 1'
#
loop_
_entity.id
_entity.type
_entity.pdbx_description
1 polymer ?
#
loop_
_entity_poly.entity_id
_entity_poly.type
_entity_poly.pdbx_seq_one_letter_code
_entity_poly.pdbx_strand_id
1 'polypeptide(L)'
;MYSYSEVKNKAKRHNSELNDQLHPFASKFSLFFSWIFINLSLSANHVTALFFTIGFIGSFLFLSTNPYVSIIAFLFWRLHIIFDICDGEVARFNQKFSINGAYWDYMIHAVLYPLYFINITISQYYIFGNNIFLFLGIFGGLVLSLQQAVKNNYFRAMLFDGQSMQMYNEKTKIKSRSNIKHKLFLYTTEVVGFEGFILIFVVLNFFKNKDLMI
;
A
#
# COMPACT_ATOMS: atom_id res chain seq x y z
N MET A 1 -12.57 -3.19 -27.44
CA MET A 1 -12.36 -3.54 -26.02
C MET A 1 -11.25 -4.58 -25.97
N TYR A 2 -10.22 -4.36 -25.18
CA TYR A 2 -9.07 -5.26 -25.04
C TYR A 2 -9.44 -6.50 -24.23
N SER A 3 -8.94 -7.66 -24.66
CA SER A 3 -9.14 -8.91 -23.92
C SER A 3 -8.30 -8.95 -22.64
N TYR A 4 -8.75 -9.71 -21.63
CA TYR A 4 -8.00 -9.88 -20.38
C TYR A 4 -6.60 -10.46 -20.64
N SER A 5 -6.48 -11.44 -21.55
CA SER A 5 -5.19 -12.05 -21.92
C SER A 5 -4.23 -11.05 -22.57
N GLU A 6 -4.75 -10.14 -23.39
CA GLU A 6 -3.93 -9.10 -24.02
C GLU A 6 -3.39 -8.09 -22.99
N VAL A 7 -4.26 -7.63 -22.08
CA VAL A 7 -3.85 -6.76 -20.97
C VAL A 7 -2.81 -7.44 -20.12
N LYS A 8 -3.03 -8.71 -19.76
CA LYS A 8 -2.09 -9.51 -18.97
C LYS A 8 -0.71 -9.59 -19.63
N ASN A 9 -0.63 -9.78 -20.94
CA ASN A 9 0.65 -9.89 -21.64
C ASN A 9 1.41 -8.57 -21.73
N LYS A 10 0.69 -7.45 -21.92
CA LYS A 10 1.31 -6.12 -22.09
C LYS A 10 1.57 -5.37 -20.77
N ALA A 11 0.77 -5.61 -19.73
CA ALA A 11 0.83 -4.85 -18.48
C ALA A 11 1.76 -5.47 -17.42
N LYS A 12 2.08 -6.77 -17.51
CA LYS A 12 2.90 -7.44 -16.50
C LYS A 12 4.37 -6.99 -16.58
N ARG A 13 5.00 -6.78 -15.42
CA ARG A 13 6.46 -6.54 -15.35
C ARG A 13 7.21 -7.79 -15.80
N HIS A 14 8.32 -7.61 -16.52
CA HIS A 14 9.20 -8.70 -16.97
C HIS A 14 9.88 -9.46 -15.81
N ASN A 15 9.92 -8.86 -14.60
CA ASN A 15 10.38 -9.46 -13.34
C ASN A 15 9.22 -9.56 -12.32
N SER A 16 8.05 -10.09 -12.71
CA SER A 16 6.87 -10.11 -11.82
C SER A 16 7.05 -10.99 -10.58
N GLU A 17 7.94 -11.98 -10.61
CA GLU A 17 8.10 -12.98 -9.54
C GLU A 17 8.43 -12.39 -8.16
N LEU A 18 9.27 -11.34 -8.08
CA LEU A 18 9.62 -10.71 -6.81
C LEU A 18 8.47 -9.84 -6.25
N ASN A 19 7.74 -9.14 -7.13
CA ASN A 19 6.61 -8.31 -6.72
C ASN A 19 5.39 -9.18 -6.36
N ASP A 20 5.19 -10.28 -7.09
CA ASP A 20 4.19 -11.32 -6.82
C ASP A 20 4.48 -12.05 -5.49
N GLN A 21 5.75 -12.12 -5.07
CA GLN A 21 6.15 -12.66 -3.76
C GLN A 21 5.96 -11.67 -2.61
N LEU A 22 6.10 -10.37 -2.86
CA LEU A 22 5.94 -9.31 -1.86
C LEU A 22 4.47 -8.95 -1.60
N HIS A 23 3.61 -9.01 -2.62
CA HIS A 23 2.17 -8.69 -2.50
C HIS A 23 1.27 -9.72 -3.22
N PRO A 24 1.27 -11.00 -2.77
CA PRO A 24 0.63 -12.10 -3.49
C PRO A 24 -0.90 -11.99 -3.63
N PHE A 25 -1.55 -11.23 -2.73
CA PHE A 25 -2.98 -10.95 -2.83
C PHE A 25 -3.25 -9.83 -3.82
N ALA A 26 -2.58 -8.68 -3.64
CA ALA A 26 -2.85 -7.50 -4.44
C ALA A 26 -2.50 -7.70 -5.92
N SER A 27 -1.43 -8.44 -6.24
CA SER A 27 -1.03 -8.70 -7.64
C SER A 27 -1.97 -9.61 -8.42
N LYS A 28 -2.79 -10.43 -7.74
CA LYS A 28 -3.83 -11.24 -8.41
C LYS A 28 -5.04 -10.42 -8.80
N PHE A 29 -5.44 -9.49 -7.94
CA PHE A 29 -6.63 -8.66 -8.16
C PHE A 29 -6.30 -7.42 -9.00
N SER A 30 -5.07 -6.90 -8.97
CA SER A 30 -4.66 -5.71 -9.75
C SER A 30 -4.96 -5.87 -11.23
N LEU A 31 -4.60 -7.01 -11.84
CA LEU A 31 -4.83 -7.24 -13.27
C LEU A 31 -6.31 -7.15 -13.68
N PHE A 32 -7.22 -7.57 -12.82
CA PHE A 32 -8.65 -7.47 -13.08
C PHE A 32 -9.09 -6.00 -13.14
N PHE A 33 -8.69 -5.20 -12.15
CA PHE A 33 -8.99 -3.77 -12.14
C PHE A 33 -8.27 -3.00 -13.24
N SER A 34 -7.01 -3.30 -13.52
CA SER A 34 -6.27 -2.74 -14.66
C SER A 34 -6.94 -3.03 -15.98
N TRP A 35 -7.46 -4.25 -16.18
CA TRP A 35 -8.25 -4.58 -17.37
C TRP A 35 -9.50 -3.71 -17.50
N ILE A 36 -10.20 -3.43 -16.39
CA ILE A 36 -11.34 -2.50 -16.37
C ILE A 36 -10.86 -1.08 -16.72
N PHE A 37 -9.85 -0.56 -16.05
CA PHE A 37 -9.35 0.82 -16.24
C PHE A 37 -8.84 1.08 -17.66
N ILE A 38 -8.12 0.12 -18.24
CA ILE A 38 -7.64 0.19 -19.63
C ILE A 38 -8.81 0.23 -20.60
N ASN A 39 -9.85 -0.59 -20.39
CA ASN A 39 -11.02 -0.58 -21.25
C ASN A 39 -11.90 0.67 -21.09
N LEU A 40 -11.85 1.31 -19.93
CA LEU A 40 -12.43 2.64 -19.68
C LEU A 40 -11.53 3.78 -20.20
N SER A 41 -10.41 3.47 -20.86
CA SER A 41 -9.45 4.45 -21.40
C SER A 41 -8.87 5.40 -20.34
N LEU A 42 -8.77 4.94 -19.09
CA LEU A 42 -8.13 5.71 -18.03
C LEU A 42 -6.60 5.75 -18.24
N SER A 43 -6.00 6.92 -18.01
CA SER A 43 -4.54 7.05 -17.97
C SER A 43 -3.99 6.62 -16.62
N ALA A 44 -2.70 6.30 -16.54
CA ALA A 44 -2.03 5.96 -15.28
C ALA A 44 -2.27 7.03 -14.21
N ASN A 45 -2.14 8.31 -14.55
CA ASN A 45 -2.37 9.42 -13.62
C ASN A 45 -3.83 9.48 -13.09
N HIS A 46 -4.83 9.10 -13.90
CA HIS A 46 -6.21 9.02 -13.41
C HIS A 46 -6.36 7.90 -12.36
N VAL A 47 -5.69 6.76 -12.58
CA VAL A 47 -5.64 5.66 -11.61
C VAL A 47 -4.87 6.07 -10.35
N THR A 48 -3.78 6.81 -10.50
CA THR A 48 -3.03 7.40 -9.38
C THR A 48 -3.93 8.28 -8.50
N ALA A 49 -4.70 9.18 -9.11
CA ALA A 49 -5.66 10.03 -8.40
C ALA A 49 -6.78 9.21 -7.73
N LEU A 50 -7.26 8.14 -8.38
CA LEU A 50 -8.28 7.27 -7.83
C LEU A 50 -7.80 6.51 -6.59
N PHE A 51 -6.59 5.94 -6.62
CA PHE A 51 -6.07 5.24 -5.45
C PHE A 51 -5.78 6.20 -4.30
N PHE A 52 -5.29 7.41 -4.58
CA PHE A 52 -5.16 8.45 -3.55
C PHE A 52 -6.51 8.75 -2.91
N THR A 53 -7.55 8.97 -3.72
CA THR A 53 -8.88 9.30 -3.22
C THR A 53 -9.45 8.19 -2.34
N ILE A 54 -9.31 6.93 -2.76
CA ILE A 54 -9.78 5.77 -1.99
C ILE A 54 -8.98 5.60 -0.70
N GLY A 55 -7.65 5.75 -0.76
CA GLY A 55 -6.80 5.72 0.42
C GLY A 55 -7.11 6.87 1.39
N PHE A 56 -7.37 8.06 0.88
CA PHE A 56 -7.71 9.21 1.70
C PHE A 56 -9.04 8.99 2.42
N ILE A 57 -10.09 8.56 1.70
CA ILE A 57 -11.39 8.22 2.29
C ILE A 57 -11.23 7.09 3.33
N GLY A 58 -10.52 6.01 2.98
CA GLY A 58 -10.26 4.90 3.89
C GLY A 58 -9.58 5.34 5.18
N SER A 59 -8.64 6.28 5.10
CA SER A 59 -7.97 6.85 6.26
C SER A 59 -8.95 7.55 7.18
N PHE A 60 -9.86 8.37 6.65
CA PHE A 60 -10.85 9.07 7.47
C PHE A 60 -11.90 8.13 8.05
N LEU A 61 -12.26 7.04 7.37
CA LEU A 61 -13.15 6.02 7.92
C LEU A 61 -12.57 5.39 9.20
N PHE A 62 -11.24 5.26 9.30
CA PHE A 62 -10.59 4.77 10.53
C PHE A 62 -10.73 5.68 11.75
N LEU A 63 -11.14 6.94 11.56
CA LEU A 63 -11.45 7.85 12.66
C LEU A 63 -12.72 7.41 13.43
N SER A 64 -13.60 6.65 12.78
CA SER A 64 -14.81 6.13 13.41
C SER A 64 -14.47 5.16 14.53
N THR A 65 -15.24 5.21 15.61
CA THR A 65 -15.18 4.24 16.71
C THR A 65 -16.07 3.02 16.46
N ASN A 66 -16.89 3.05 15.40
CA ASN A 66 -17.78 1.95 15.04
C ASN A 66 -16.96 0.80 14.41
N PRO A 67 -17.09 -0.43 14.92
CA PRO A 67 -16.29 -1.57 14.46
C PRO A 67 -16.59 -1.94 13.01
N TYR A 68 -17.84 -1.83 12.56
CA TYR A 68 -18.21 -2.12 11.17
C TYR A 68 -17.62 -1.10 10.21
N VAL A 69 -17.53 0.17 10.62
CA VAL A 69 -16.87 1.21 9.81
C VAL A 69 -15.38 0.93 9.70
N SER A 70 -14.74 0.39 10.74
CA SER A 70 -13.32 0.00 10.68
C SER A 70 -13.04 -1.14 9.68
N ILE A 71 -14.00 -2.06 9.49
CA ILE A 71 -13.91 -3.10 8.44
C ILE A 71 -13.98 -2.47 7.06
N ILE A 72 -14.90 -1.53 6.84
CA ILE A 72 -15.01 -0.80 5.57
C ILE A 72 -13.73 0.01 5.31
N ALA A 73 -13.20 0.68 6.33
CA ALA A 73 -11.94 1.41 6.26
C ALA A 73 -10.77 0.51 5.83
N PHE A 74 -10.70 -0.71 6.37
CA PHE A 74 -9.72 -1.71 5.98
C PHE A 74 -9.89 -2.16 4.53
N LEU A 75 -11.12 -2.35 4.05
CA LEU A 75 -11.37 -2.69 2.65
C LEU A 75 -10.91 -1.56 1.72
N PHE A 76 -11.16 -0.30 2.07
CA PHE A 76 -10.66 0.86 1.33
C PHE A 76 -9.12 0.92 1.35
N TRP A 77 -8.49 0.63 2.50
CA TRP A 77 -7.04 0.48 2.58
C TRP A 77 -6.54 -0.65 1.67
N ARG A 78 -7.17 -1.82 1.64
CA ARG A 78 -6.73 -2.88 0.71
C ARG A 78 -6.93 -2.48 -0.75
N LEU A 79 -8.02 -1.79 -1.06
CA LEU A 79 -8.33 -1.34 -2.41
C LEU A 79 -7.32 -0.29 -2.91
N HIS A 80 -6.85 0.63 -2.05
CA HIS A 80 -5.84 1.61 -2.44
C HIS A 80 -4.52 0.93 -2.85
N ILE A 81 -4.08 -0.11 -2.13
CA ILE A 81 -2.86 -0.88 -2.47
C ILE A 81 -3.03 -1.58 -3.82
N ILE A 82 -4.20 -2.15 -4.07
CA ILE A 82 -4.49 -2.81 -5.35
C ILE A 82 -4.42 -1.79 -6.49
N PHE A 83 -4.98 -0.59 -6.30
CA PHE A 83 -5.03 0.44 -7.34
C PHE A 83 -3.69 1.14 -7.58
N ASP A 84 -2.85 1.25 -6.56
CA ASP A 84 -1.44 1.62 -6.70
C ASP A 84 -0.75 0.68 -7.71
N ILE A 85 -0.85 -0.65 -7.53
CA ILE A 85 -0.29 -1.60 -8.51
C ILE A 85 -0.88 -1.42 -9.92
N CYS A 86 -2.17 -1.07 -9.99
CA CYS A 86 -2.86 -0.87 -11.26
C CYS A 86 -2.30 0.32 -12.06
N ASP A 87 -1.88 1.40 -11.41
CA ASP A 87 -1.40 2.59 -12.13
C ASP A 87 -0.15 2.27 -12.98
N GLY A 88 0.74 1.45 -12.44
CA GLY A 88 1.95 1.00 -13.09
C GLY A 88 1.65 -0.03 -14.17
N GLU A 89 0.64 -0.88 -13.99
CA GLU A 89 0.15 -1.81 -15.01
C GLU A 89 -0.43 -1.05 -16.20
N VAL A 90 -1.24 -0.02 -15.95
CA VAL A 90 -1.81 0.87 -16.98
C VAL A 90 -0.71 1.66 -17.70
N ALA A 91 0.30 2.17 -16.97
CA ALA A 91 1.45 2.87 -17.57
C ALA A 91 2.24 1.95 -18.51
N ARG A 92 2.50 0.71 -18.09
CA ARG A 92 3.18 -0.32 -18.91
C ARG A 92 2.37 -0.71 -20.13
N PHE A 93 1.07 -0.97 -19.96
CA PHE A 93 0.20 -1.31 -21.08
C PHE A 93 0.20 -0.23 -22.16
N ASN A 94 0.10 1.04 -21.73
CA ASN A 94 0.07 2.19 -22.64
C ASN A 94 1.47 2.63 -23.11
N GLN A 95 2.55 2.07 -22.56
CA GLN A 95 3.94 2.53 -22.75
C GLN A 95 4.11 4.04 -22.48
N LYS A 96 3.35 4.57 -21.52
CA LYS A 96 3.34 5.99 -21.15
C LYS A 96 3.76 6.11 -19.69
N PHE A 97 5.04 6.42 -19.49
CA PHE A 97 5.63 6.67 -18.18
C PHE A 97 5.80 8.18 -17.97
N SER A 98 5.63 8.65 -16.75
CA SER A 98 5.84 10.07 -16.42
C SER A 98 6.57 10.23 -15.10
N ILE A 99 7.49 11.19 -15.04
CA ILE A 99 8.21 11.58 -13.82
C ILE A 99 7.20 12.07 -12.77
N ASN A 100 6.19 12.83 -13.20
CA ASN A 100 5.15 13.32 -12.33
C ASN A 100 4.33 12.17 -11.72
N GLY A 101 3.98 11.14 -12.49
CA GLY A 101 3.28 9.96 -11.96
C GLY A 101 4.08 9.27 -10.87
N ALA A 102 5.37 9.03 -11.10
CA ALA A 102 6.26 8.46 -10.08
C ALA A 102 6.39 9.37 -8.85
N TYR A 103 6.47 10.69 -9.02
CA TYR A 103 6.50 11.63 -7.90
C TYR A 103 5.21 11.56 -7.06
N TRP A 104 4.05 11.58 -7.72
CA TRP A 104 2.75 11.51 -7.04
C TRP A 104 2.60 10.22 -6.26
N ASP A 105 3.00 9.08 -6.83
CA ASP A 105 3.02 7.79 -6.16
C ASP A 105 3.76 7.83 -4.81
N TYR A 106 5.03 8.25 -4.83
CA TYR A 106 5.83 8.39 -3.60
C TYR A 106 5.23 9.37 -2.61
N MET A 107 4.72 10.51 -3.09
CA MET A 107 4.13 11.55 -2.25
C MET A 107 2.85 11.04 -1.57
N ILE A 108 1.99 10.34 -2.31
CA ILE A 108 0.74 9.79 -1.78
C ILE A 108 1.04 8.81 -0.64
N HIS A 109 1.99 7.90 -0.80
CA HIS A 109 2.37 7.00 0.29
C HIS A 109 2.99 7.74 1.49
N ALA A 110 3.79 8.78 1.26
CA ALA A 110 4.33 9.60 2.36
C ALA A 110 3.24 10.33 3.16
N VAL A 111 2.09 10.63 2.54
CA VAL A 111 0.94 11.27 3.19
C VAL A 111 0.01 10.25 3.85
N LEU A 112 -0.38 9.20 3.13
CA LEU A 112 -1.42 8.28 3.59
C LEU A 112 -0.97 7.46 4.80
N TYR A 113 0.22 6.85 4.79
CA TYR A 113 0.64 5.98 5.90
C TYR A 113 0.61 6.69 7.27
N PRO A 114 1.19 7.90 7.42
CA PRO A 114 1.01 8.70 8.63
C PRO A 114 -0.45 9.02 8.95
N LEU A 115 -1.25 9.40 7.94
CA LEU A 115 -2.65 9.79 8.12
C LEU A 115 -3.48 8.63 8.67
N TYR A 116 -3.28 7.42 8.16
CA TYR A 116 -3.93 6.20 8.65
C TYR A 116 -3.58 5.96 10.11
N PHE A 117 -2.29 6.07 10.47
CA PHE A 117 -1.84 5.88 11.84
C PHE A 117 -2.44 6.93 12.79
N ILE A 118 -2.39 8.21 12.42
CA ILE A 118 -2.95 9.32 13.19
C ILE A 118 -4.45 9.09 13.42
N ASN A 119 -5.23 8.82 12.38
CA ASN A 119 -6.67 8.63 12.51
C ASN A 119 -7.04 7.42 13.39
N ILE A 120 -6.29 6.32 13.27
CA ILE A 120 -6.43 5.16 14.16
C ILE A 120 -6.18 5.56 15.62
N THR A 121 -5.09 6.28 15.90
CA THR A 121 -4.78 6.70 17.28
C THR A 121 -5.80 7.69 17.84
N ILE A 122 -6.34 8.60 17.02
CA ILE A 122 -7.43 9.50 17.45
C ILE A 122 -8.70 8.68 17.76
N SER A 123 -9.04 7.69 16.93
CA SER A 123 -10.15 6.76 17.23
C SER A 123 -9.94 6.03 18.56
N GLN A 124 -8.70 5.58 18.86
CA GLN A 124 -8.38 4.98 20.15
C GLN A 124 -8.49 5.96 21.32
N TYR A 125 -8.11 7.23 21.13
CA TYR A 125 -8.35 8.27 22.12
C TYR A 125 -9.85 8.39 22.47
N TYR A 126 -10.74 8.41 21.47
CA TYR A 126 -12.18 8.46 21.72
C TYR A 126 -12.73 7.20 22.41
N ILE A 127 -12.14 6.03 22.16
CA ILE A 127 -12.58 4.76 22.77
C ILE A 127 -12.09 4.59 24.21
N PHE A 128 -10.87 5.04 24.54
CA PHE A 128 -10.23 4.79 25.83
C PHE A 128 -10.14 6.04 26.73
N GLY A 129 -10.35 7.24 26.19
CA GLY A 129 -10.23 8.50 26.92
C GLY A 129 -8.81 8.84 27.39
N ASN A 130 -7.77 8.19 26.85
CA ASN A 130 -6.39 8.36 27.28
C ASN A 130 -5.57 9.20 26.30
N ASN A 131 -5.05 10.34 26.78
CA ASN A 131 -4.25 11.28 25.99
C ASN A 131 -2.97 10.67 25.39
N ILE A 132 -2.48 9.54 25.93
CA ILE A 132 -1.31 8.84 25.38
C ILE A 132 -1.47 8.53 23.89
N PHE A 133 -2.69 8.21 23.45
CA PHE A 133 -2.96 7.90 22.05
C PHE A 133 -2.74 9.10 21.13
N LEU A 134 -3.05 10.32 21.58
CA LEU A 134 -2.80 11.53 20.80
C LEU A 134 -1.29 11.80 20.64
N PHE A 135 -0.52 11.62 21.72
CA PHE A 135 0.94 11.74 21.67
C PHE A 135 1.56 10.67 20.76
N LEU A 136 1.08 9.43 20.85
CA LEU A 136 1.48 8.36 19.94
C LEU A 136 1.14 8.69 18.49
N GLY A 137 -0.05 9.24 18.22
CA GLY A 137 -0.46 9.66 16.88
C GLY A 137 0.50 10.69 16.27
N ILE A 138 0.81 11.74 17.01
CA ILE A 138 1.73 12.80 16.57
C ILE A 138 3.13 12.20 16.32
N PHE A 139 3.68 11.50 17.32
CA PHE A 139 5.03 10.96 17.23
C PHE A 139 5.15 9.89 16.13
N GLY A 140 4.24 8.92 16.13
CA GLY A 140 4.22 7.84 15.14
C GLY A 140 3.94 8.33 13.73
N GLY A 141 3.04 9.31 13.56
CA GLY A 141 2.81 9.96 12.27
C GLY A 141 4.07 10.63 11.72
N LEU A 142 4.81 11.36 12.56
CA LEU A 142 6.09 11.96 12.18
C LEU A 142 7.13 10.90 11.80
N VAL A 143 7.27 9.84 12.61
CA VAL A 143 8.21 8.74 12.34
C VAL A 143 7.89 8.06 11.02
N LEU A 144 6.63 7.74 10.75
CA LEU A 144 6.21 7.10 9.50
C LEU A 144 6.46 8.01 8.29
N SER A 145 6.19 9.32 8.41
CA SER A 145 6.45 10.29 7.34
C SER A 145 7.94 10.36 7.01
N LEU A 146 8.78 10.49 8.04
CA LEU A 146 10.24 10.50 7.90
C LEU A 146 10.76 9.18 7.32
N GLN A 147 10.22 8.04 7.72
CA GLN A 147 10.60 6.74 7.18
C GLN A 147 10.35 6.67 5.68
N GLN A 148 9.21 7.16 5.18
CA GLN A 148 8.93 7.18 3.74
C GLN A 148 9.82 8.19 2.99
N ALA A 149 10.09 9.36 3.58
CA ALA A 149 11.00 10.35 3.01
C ALA A 149 12.43 9.79 2.87
N VAL A 150 12.95 9.12 3.91
CA VAL A 150 14.28 8.49 3.91
C VAL A 150 14.36 7.40 2.86
N LYS A 151 13.35 6.53 2.74
CA LYS A 151 13.30 5.50 1.69
C LYS A 151 13.37 6.12 0.29
N ASN A 152 12.55 7.15 0.02
CA ASN A 152 12.56 7.86 -1.26
C ASN A 152 13.92 8.52 -1.56
N ASN A 153 14.54 9.17 -0.57
CA ASN A 153 15.86 9.77 -0.70
C ASN A 153 16.95 8.74 -0.98
N TYR A 154 16.90 7.57 -0.33
CA TYR A 154 17.81 6.47 -0.59
C TYR A 154 17.69 5.97 -2.04
N PHE A 155 16.47 5.78 -2.54
CA PHE A 155 16.26 5.39 -3.95
C PHE A 155 16.79 6.44 -4.93
N ARG A 156 16.61 7.73 -4.63
CA ARG A 156 17.16 8.82 -5.45
C ARG A 156 18.68 8.82 -5.44
N ALA A 157 19.30 8.70 -4.27
CA ALA A 157 20.75 8.63 -4.15
C ALA A 157 21.35 7.47 -4.95
N MET A 158 20.70 6.29 -4.92
CA MET A 158 21.10 5.13 -5.72
C MET A 158 21.03 5.41 -7.23
N LEU A 159 19.97 6.09 -7.70
CA LEU A 159 19.84 6.48 -9.10
C LEU A 159 20.90 7.51 -9.53
N PHE A 160 21.23 8.47 -8.66
CA PHE A 160 22.27 9.48 -8.92
C PHE A 160 23.67 8.87 -9.00
N ASP A 161 23.96 7.82 -8.23
CA ASP A 161 25.24 7.09 -8.27
C ASP A 161 25.38 6.18 -9.51
N GLY A 162 24.43 6.24 -10.46
CA GLY A 162 24.43 5.39 -11.65
C GLY A 162 24.17 3.90 -11.36
N GLN A 163 23.83 3.55 -10.12
CA GLN A 163 23.40 2.21 -9.77
C GLN A 163 22.01 1.98 -10.36
N SER A 164 21.96 1.30 -11.50
CA SER A 164 20.70 0.92 -12.13
C SER A 164 19.90 0.02 -11.18
N MET A 165 18.56 0.13 -11.21
CA MET A 165 17.68 -0.82 -10.53
C MET A 165 17.98 -2.28 -10.92
N GLN A 166 18.60 -2.51 -12.09
CA GLN A 166 19.10 -3.83 -12.51
C GLN A 166 20.26 -4.32 -11.62
N MET A 167 21.24 -3.48 -11.29
CA MET A 167 22.37 -3.84 -10.41
C MET A 167 21.91 -4.18 -8.98
N TYR A 168 20.94 -3.44 -8.44
CA TYR A 168 20.32 -3.76 -7.14
C TYR A 168 19.54 -5.08 -7.20
N ASN A 169 18.75 -5.28 -8.26
CA ASN A 169 17.98 -6.51 -8.49
C ASN A 169 18.87 -7.74 -8.70
N GLU A 170 20.05 -7.59 -9.32
CA GLU A 170 21.05 -8.67 -9.45
C GLU A 170 21.69 -9.02 -8.10
N LYS A 171 22.10 -8.02 -7.31
CA LYS A 171 22.62 -8.23 -5.94
C LYS A 171 21.59 -8.92 -5.03
N THR A 172 20.30 -8.62 -5.20
CA THR A 172 19.21 -9.26 -4.43
C THR A 172 18.79 -10.62 -5.00
N LYS A 173 18.85 -10.84 -6.32
CA LYS A 173 18.62 -12.16 -6.96
C LYS A 173 19.56 -13.23 -6.44
N ILE A 174 20.84 -12.91 -6.24
CA ILE A 174 21.87 -13.87 -5.78
C ILE A 174 21.58 -14.38 -4.34
N LYS A 175 20.79 -13.65 -3.55
CA LYS A 175 20.36 -14.08 -2.20
C LYS A 175 19.04 -14.86 -2.16
N SER A 176 18.31 -14.96 -3.28
CA SER A 176 17.04 -15.70 -3.37
C SER A 176 17.27 -17.19 -3.58
N ARG A 177 17.89 -17.87 -2.61
CA ARG A 177 17.76 -19.31 -2.47
C ARG A 177 16.51 -19.54 -1.63
N SER A 178 15.39 -19.85 -2.29
CA SER A 178 14.09 -20.17 -1.69
C SER A 178 14.23 -21.25 -0.61
N ASN A 179 14.48 -20.81 0.63
CA ASN A 179 14.55 -21.65 1.81
C ASN A 179 13.32 -21.34 2.67
N ILE A 180 12.76 -22.34 3.34
CA ILE A 180 11.51 -22.20 4.11
C ILE A 180 11.64 -21.11 5.17
N LYS A 181 12.86 -20.95 5.73
CA LYS A 181 13.21 -19.87 6.67
C LYS A 181 13.06 -18.48 6.07
N HIS A 182 13.38 -18.29 4.80
CA HIS A 182 13.24 -17.00 4.12
C HIS A 182 11.77 -16.65 3.87
N LYS A 183 10.96 -17.63 3.44
CA LYS A 183 9.51 -17.43 3.34
C LYS A 183 8.88 -17.10 4.69
N LEU A 184 9.26 -17.83 5.74
CA LEU A 184 8.78 -17.58 7.10
C LEU A 184 9.13 -16.16 7.56
N PHE A 185 10.38 -15.74 7.31
CA PHE A 185 10.84 -14.38 7.62
C PHE A 185 9.97 -13.33 6.92
N LEU A 186 9.72 -13.46 5.61
CA LEU A 186 8.86 -12.53 4.86
C LEU A 186 7.45 -12.43 5.45
N TYR A 187 6.81 -13.56 5.74
CA TYR A 187 5.49 -13.57 6.39
C TYR A 187 5.52 -12.89 7.76
N THR A 188 6.53 -13.17 8.58
CA THR A 188 6.65 -12.51 9.90
C THR A 188 6.81 -11.00 9.75
N THR A 189 7.57 -10.52 8.77
CA THR A 189 7.74 -9.09 8.54
C THR A 189 6.47 -8.41 8.03
N GLU A 190 5.62 -9.12 7.28
CA GLU A 190 4.33 -8.61 6.81
C GLU A 190 3.32 -8.48 7.96
N VAL A 191 3.27 -9.48 8.83
CA VAL A 191 2.40 -9.50 10.04
C VAL A 191 2.85 -8.47 11.09
N VAL A 192 4.15 -8.26 11.25
CA VAL A 192 4.70 -7.23 12.16
C VAL A 192 4.66 -5.85 11.51
N GLY A 193 4.51 -5.79 10.19
CA GLY A 193 4.46 -4.57 9.41
C GLY A 193 3.17 -3.77 9.60
N PHE A 194 3.07 -2.68 8.83
CA PHE A 194 1.94 -1.75 8.91
C PHE A 194 0.61 -2.42 8.52
N GLU A 195 0.62 -3.36 7.58
CA GLU A 195 -0.58 -4.11 7.19
C GLU A 195 -1.11 -4.97 8.34
N GLY A 196 -0.22 -5.72 9.01
CA GLY A 196 -0.59 -6.53 10.16
C GLY A 196 -1.05 -5.67 11.34
N PHE A 197 -0.43 -4.51 11.58
CA PHE A 197 -0.91 -3.53 12.56
C PHE A 197 -2.37 -3.11 12.31
N ILE A 198 -2.71 -2.71 11.08
CA ILE A 198 -4.09 -2.32 10.75
C ILE A 198 -5.04 -3.51 10.91
N LEU A 199 -4.65 -4.70 10.45
CA LEU A 199 -5.48 -5.90 10.58
C LEU A 199 -5.77 -6.23 12.05
N ILE A 200 -4.74 -6.22 12.90
CA ILE A 200 -4.88 -6.45 14.34
C ILE A 200 -5.79 -5.40 14.96
N PHE A 201 -5.63 -4.12 14.60
CA PHE A 201 -6.51 -3.06 15.06
C PHE A 201 -7.99 -3.33 14.72
N VAL A 202 -8.30 -3.71 13.48
CA VAL A 202 -9.68 -3.99 13.04
C VAL A 202 -10.26 -5.17 13.83
N VAL A 203 -9.48 -6.23 14.00
CA VAL A 203 -9.89 -7.42 14.75
C VAL A 203 -10.18 -7.07 16.21
N LEU A 204 -9.26 -6.36 16.88
CA LEU A 204 -9.44 -5.95 18.27
C LEU A 204 -10.63 -5.00 18.46
N ASN A 205 -10.81 -4.04 17.55
CA ASN A 205 -11.94 -3.11 17.59
C ASN A 205 -13.28 -3.85 17.42
N PHE A 206 -13.33 -4.85 16.56
CA PHE A 206 -14.51 -5.69 16.36
C PHE A 206 -14.89 -6.49 17.62
N PHE A 207 -13.91 -7.10 18.30
CA PHE A 207 -14.19 -7.88 19.52
C PHE A 207 -14.53 -6.99 20.70
N LYS A 208 -13.79 -5.89 20.93
CA LYS A 208 -14.04 -5.00 22.07
C LYS A 208 -15.45 -4.38 22.05
N ASN A 209 -15.97 -4.02 20.88
CA ASN A 209 -17.31 -3.47 20.78
C ASN A 209 -18.42 -4.51 20.98
N LYS A 210 -18.16 -5.81 20.79
CA LYS A 210 -19.13 -6.85 21.18
C LYS A 210 -19.31 -6.92 22.70
N ASP A 211 -18.25 -6.72 23.46
CA ASP A 211 -18.29 -6.72 24.94
C ASP A 211 -19.03 -5.49 25.51
N LEU A 212 -19.20 -4.43 24.71
CA LEU A 212 -19.96 -3.22 25.06
C LEU A 212 -21.43 -3.25 24.61
N MET A 213 -21.83 -4.26 23.82
CA MET A 213 -23.21 -4.43 23.32
C MET A 213 -24.00 -5.50 24.11
N ILE A 214 -23.43 -6.03 25.20
CA ILE A 214 -24.07 -6.93 26.18
C ILE A 214 -24.25 -6.16 27.49
#